data_AF-A0A364KX87-F1
#
_entry.id   AF-A0A364KX87-F1
#
_cell.length_a   1.000
_cell.length_b   1.000
_cell.length_c   1.000
_cell.angle_alpha   90.00
_cell.angle_beta   90.00
_cell.angle_gamma   90.00
#
_symmetry.space_group_name_H-M   'P 1'
#
loop_
_entity.id
_entity.type
_entity.pdbx_description
1 polymer ?
#
loop_
_entity_poly.entity_id
_entity_poly.type
_entity_poly.pdbx_seq_one_letter_code
_entity_poly.pdbx_strand_id
1 'polypeptide(L)'
;MADKSRSRVYLDIEIGGRKEGRIALELFDDVVPKTADNFRALCTGEKGIGKQGKLLSFKGSIFHRVIKNFMIQGGDFTAFNGTGGESIYGEKFEDENFDLKHDRPFLLSMANSGPATNGSQFFITTVETPHLDGKHVVFGEVINGKSLVRKIENMPTQADKPIKDVVIADCGELKGEEYENADKKAVDATGDPYEDYPADHDSELTAPSAYEIATKLKELGNTAFKAGQTYVGLEKYQKALRYLNEVPNADDKDPKELEGQMKALRFTLHSNSALLANKLKRWQDGKTWAGYALETADAADAKDADRAKAYYRRAVAQVGLKEEDAAIKDLEAALKLSPGDAAISNEIARVKKIIAEADKKQKEAARKFFS
;
A
#
# COMPACT_ATOMS: atom_id res chain seq x y z
N MET A 1 -41.08 2.46 10.29
CA MET A 1 -40.00 2.70 11.27
C MET A 1 -39.08 3.71 10.59
N ALA A 2 -38.64 4.76 11.28
CA ALA A 2 -37.74 5.74 10.67
C ALA A 2 -36.49 4.99 10.20
N ASP A 3 -36.11 5.18 8.93
CA ASP A 3 -34.89 4.65 8.35
C ASP A 3 -33.72 5.24 9.16
N LYS A 4 -33.21 4.48 10.12
CA LYS A 4 -32.20 4.98 11.05
C LYS A 4 -30.87 4.90 10.31
N SER A 5 -30.40 6.06 9.85
CA SER A 5 -29.09 6.16 9.21
C SER A 5 -28.01 5.57 10.11
N ARG A 6 -27.16 4.72 9.54
CA ARG A 6 -25.97 4.19 10.20
C ARG A 6 -25.04 5.32 10.65
N SER A 7 -24.40 5.16 11.78
CA SER A 7 -23.42 6.11 12.30
C SER A 7 -22.13 5.99 11.51
N ARG A 8 -21.48 7.12 11.24
CA ARG A 8 -20.15 7.15 10.63
C ARG A 8 -19.15 7.78 11.59
N VAL A 9 -18.02 7.12 11.75
CA VAL A 9 -16.95 7.55 12.67
C VAL A 9 -15.63 7.61 11.93
N TYR A 10 -14.63 8.24 12.54
CA TYR A 10 -13.29 8.32 11.99
C TYR A 10 -12.20 8.00 13.01
N LEU A 11 -11.09 7.49 12.50
CA LEU A 11 -9.82 7.31 13.20
C LEU A 11 -8.71 8.02 12.40
N ASP A 12 -8.13 9.09 12.95
CA ASP A 12 -6.95 9.74 12.39
C ASP A 12 -5.69 9.02 12.87
N ILE A 13 -4.85 8.57 11.93
CA ILE A 13 -3.72 7.69 12.21
C ILE A 13 -2.40 8.44 12.14
N GLU A 14 -1.55 8.15 13.12
CA GLU A 14 -0.15 8.51 13.16
C GLU A 14 0.72 7.24 13.15
N ILE A 15 1.77 7.22 12.33
CA ILE A 15 2.75 6.12 12.30
C ILE A 15 4.13 6.67 12.65
N GLY A 16 4.66 6.25 13.80
CA GLY A 16 5.98 6.64 14.28
C GLY A 16 6.19 8.16 14.37
N GLY A 17 5.21 8.90 14.90
CA GLY A 17 5.30 10.36 15.05
C GLY A 17 4.80 11.17 13.85
N ARG A 18 4.34 10.52 12.76
CA ARG A 18 3.94 11.21 11.53
C ARG A 18 2.48 10.95 11.21
N LYS A 19 1.72 12.03 10.99
CA LYS A 19 0.33 11.95 10.53
C LYS A 19 0.27 11.32 9.14
N GLU A 20 -0.56 10.30 8.99
CA GLU A 20 -0.65 9.51 7.76
C GLU A 20 -1.99 9.67 7.04
N GLY A 21 -3.09 9.83 7.79
CA GLY A 21 -4.41 10.06 7.20
C GLY A 21 -5.54 9.61 8.11
N ARG A 22 -6.72 9.45 7.52
CA ARG A 22 -7.97 9.12 8.19
C ARG A 22 -8.52 7.78 7.69
N ILE A 23 -9.02 6.97 8.59
CA ILE A 23 -9.89 5.83 8.30
C ILE A 23 -11.31 6.25 8.68
N ALA A 24 -12.24 6.21 7.73
CA ALA A 24 -13.66 6.43 8.01
C ALA A 24 -14.39 5.08 8.03
N LEU A 25 -15.24 4.88 9.03
CA LEU A 25 -15.98 3.63 9.23
C LEU A 25 -17.47 3.91 9.31
N GLU A 26 -18.27 3.02 8.72
CA GLU A 26 -19.71 2.97 8.92
C GLU A 26 -20.04 1.86 9.92
N LEU A 27 -20.92 2.15 10.89
CA LEU A 27 -21.32 1.22 11.94
C LEU A 27 -22.71 0.65 11.64
N PHE A 28 -22.90 -0.65 11.86
CA PHE A 28 -24.15 -1.36 11.55
C PHE A 28 -25.18 -1.22 12.68
N ASP A 29 -25.57 0.03 13.00
CA ASP A 29 -26.54 0.37 14.06
C ASP A 29 -27.89 -0.32 13.93
N ASP A 30 -28.26 -0.67 12.70
CA ASP A 30 -29.47 -1.39 12.31
C ASP A 30 -29.42 -2.90 12.61
N VAL A 31 -28.22 -3.46 12.78
CA VAL A 31 -28.00 -4.90 13.03
C VAL A 31 -27.53 -5.15 14.47
N VAL A 32 -26.58 -4.35 14.96
CA VAL A 32 -25.93 -4.50 16.27
C VAL A 32 -25.87 -3.16 17.02
N PRO A 33 -27.01 -2.58 17.40
CA PRO A 33 -27.09 -1.23 17.98
C PRO A 33 -26.26 -1.04 19.26
N LYS A 34 -26.11 -2.05 20.13
CA LYS A 34 -25.29 -1.91 21.33
C LYS A 34 -23.81 -1.91 21.00
N THR A 35 -23.38 -2.79 20.11
CA THR A 35 -21.99 -2.91 19.69
C THR A 35 -21.56 -1.64 18.92
N ALA A 36 -22.42 -1.14 18.04
CA ALA A 36 -22.23 0.11 17.32
C ALA A 36 -22.16 1.32 18.27
N ASP A 37 -23.10 1.48 19.21
CA ASP A 37 -23.09 2.61 20.15
C ASP A 37 -21.87 2.57 21.08
N ASN A 38 -21.40 1.39 21.50
CA ASN A 38 -20.15 1.25 22.24
C ASN A 38 -18.97 1.83 21.46
N PHE A 39 -18.78 1.42 20.21
CA PHE A 39 -17.67 1.90 19.40
C PHE A 39 -17.78 3.39 19.08
N ARG A 40 -18.99 3.86 18.74
CA ARG A 40 -19.28 5.28 18.47
C ARG A 40 -18.92 6.15 19.68
N ALA A 41 -19.40 5.78 20.86
CA ALA A 41 -19.15 6.53 22.08
C ALA A 41 -17.67 6.50 22.51
N LEU A 42 -16.95 5.42 22.22
CA LEU A 42 -15.49 5.36 22.40
C LEU A 42 -14.73 6.19 21.36
N CYS A 43 -15.29 6.43 20.17
CA CYS A 43 -14.73 7.41 19.24
C CYS A 43 -14.92 8.84 19.76
N THR A 44 -16.11 9.19 20.29
CA THR A 44 -16.41 10.55 20.76
C THR A 44 -15.83 10.88 22.14
N GLY A 45 -15.61 9.87 22.99
CA GLY A 45 -15.20 10.08 24.38
C GLY A 45 -16.32 10.60 25.29
N GLU A 46 -17.58 10.64 24.81
CA GLU A 46 -18.69 11.33 25.48
C GLU A 46 -19.09 10.73 26.83
N LYS A 47 -18.70 9.48 27.10
CA LYS A 47 -19.01 8.76 28.35
C LYS A 47 -18.02 9.08 29.48
N GLY A 48 -16.98 9.88 29.23
CA GLY A 48 -16.06 10.34 30.26
C GLY A 48 -15.17 9.22 30.82
N ILE A 49 -14.90 9.28 32.12
CA ILE A 49 -13.97 8.35 32.78
C ILE A 49 -14.66 7.02 33.09
N GLY A 50 -14.06 5.93 32.62
CA GLY A 50 -14.49 4.55 32.87
C GLY A 50 -14.11 4.04 34.26
N LYS A 51 -14.47 2.79 34.56
CA LYS A 51 -14.24 2.19 35.89
C LYS A 51 -12.76 1.96 36.18
N GLN A 52 -11.93 1.84 35.13
CA GLN A 52 -10.48 1.73 35.26
C GLN A 52 -9.77 3.09 35.40
N GLY A 53 -10.51 4.19 35.55
CA GLY A 53 -9.96 5.53 35.76
C GLY A 53 -9.33 6.15 34.52
N LYS A 54 -9.57 5.57 33.33
CA LYS A 54 -9.14 6.10 32.03
C LYS A 54 -10.33 6.73 31.31
N LEU A 55 -10.05 7.70 30.45
CA LEU A 55 -11.06 8.25 29.55
C LEU A 55 -11.51 7.14 28.59
N LEU A 56 -12.82 6.93 28.45
CA LEU A 56 -13.44 6.00 27.51
C LEU A 56 -13.33 6.55 26.09
N SER A 57 -12.10 6.60 25.56
CA SER A 57 -11.82 7.12 24.22
C SER A 57 -10.71 6.33 23.53
N PHE A 58 -10.83 6.16 22.21
CA PHE A 58 -9.76 5.59 21.39
C PHE A 58 -8.62 6.57 21.12
N LYS A 59 -8.79 7.87 21.38
CA LYS A 59 -7.74 8.87 21.16
C LYS A 59 -6.49 8.54 21.99
N GLY A 60 -5.36 8.41 21.31
CA GLY A 60 -4.06 8.02 21.87
C GLY A 60 -3.87 6.51 22.04
N SER A 61 -4.89 5.68 21.79
CA SER A 61 -4.74 4.23 21.75
C SER A 61 -3.99 3.77 20.49
N ILE A 62 -3.54 2.51 20.48
CA ILE A 62 -2.68 1.99 19.42
C ILE A 62 -3.24 0.71 18.78
N PHE A 63 -2.82 0.45 17.56
CA PHE A 63 -2.90 -0.89 16.96
C PHE A 63 -1.74 -1.73 17.52
N HIS A 64 -2.02 -2.48 18.58
CA HIS A 64 -1.00 -3.24 19.32
C HIS A 64 -0.69 -4.61 18.71
N ARG A 65 -1.52 -5.09 17.77
CA ARG A 65 -1.35 -6.38 17.10
C ARG A 65 -1.76 -6.29 15.62
N VAL A 66 -0.86 -6.66 14.72
CA VAL A 66 -1.03 -6.60 13.27
C VAL A 66 -0.53 -7.91 12.68
N ILE A 67 -1.40 -8.62 11.98
CA ILE A 67 -1.04 -9.87 11.29
C ILE A 67 -1.43 -9.72 9.82
N LYS A 68 -0.40 -9.73 8.96
CA LYS A 68 -0.57 -9.63 7.52
C LYS A 68 -1.41 -10.78 6.97
N ASN A 69 -2.28 -10.48 6.01
CA ASN A 69 -3.28 -11.40 5.44
C ASN A 69 -4.23 -11.97 6.51
N PHE A 70 -4.56 -11.16 7.52
CA PHE A 70 -5.53 -11.51 8.54
C PHE A 70 -6.28 -10.28 9.03
N MET A 71 -5.66 -9.47 9.91
CA MET A 71 -6.32 -8.31 10.54
C MET A 71 -5.34 -7.34 11.20
N ILE A 72 -5.83 -6.14 11.51
CA ILE A 72 -5.18 -5.15 12.38
C ILE A 72 -6.06 -4.93 13.62
N GLN A 73 -5.50 -5.08 14.83
CA GLN A 73 -6.23 -5.04 16.10
C GLN A 73 -5.76 -3.88 16.99
N GLY A 74 -6.73 -3.16 17.55
CA GLY A 74 -6.55 -1.99 18.41
C GLY A 74 -7.59 -1.92 19.53
N GLY A 75 -7.76 -0.73 20.11
CA GLY A 75 -8.82 -0.44 21.08
C GLY A 75 -8.51 -0.72 22.55
N ASP A 76 -7.29 -1.17 22.88
CA ASP A 76 -6.82 -1.18 24.27
C ASP A 76 -6.23 0.19 24.65
N PHE A 77 -7.09 1.06 25.18
CA PHE A 77 -6.72 2.41 25.65
C PHE A 77 -6.25 2.44 27.11
N THR A 78 -6.14 1.28 27.77
CA THR A 78 -5.79 1.18 29.19
C THR A 78 -4.36 0.66 29.40
N ALA A 79 -4.01 -0.45 28.75
CA ALA A 79 -2.74 -1.15 28.88
C ALA A 79 -1.91 -1.12 27.60
N PHE A 80 -2.51 -0.74 26.46
CA PHE A 80 -1.85 -0.57 25.15
C PHE A 80 -1.15 -1.83 24.63
N ASN A 81 -1.57 -3.01 25.06
CA ASN A 81 -0.88 -4.27 24.74
C ASN A 81 -1.83 -5.46 24.51
N GLY A 82 -3.15 -5.24 24.60
CA GLY A 82 -4.18 -6.24 24.38
C GLY A 82 -4.66 -6.92 25.67
N THR A 83 -4.11 -6.59 26.84
CA THR A 83 -4.59 -7.14 28.13
C THR A 83 -5.67 -6.30 28.79
N GLY A 84 -5.98 -5.12 28.23
CA GLY A 84 -6.89 -4.15 28.83
C GLY A 84 -8.09 -3.78 27.94
N GLY A 85 -8.67 -2.63 28.27
CA GLY A 85 -9.88 -2.09 27.64
C GLY A 85 -11.11 -2.28 28.53
N GLU A 86 -12.11 -1.42 28.32
CA GLU A 86 -13.44 -1.56 28.90
C GLU A 86 -14.49 -0.94 27.99
N SER A 87 -15.72 -1.46 28.03
CA SER A 87 -16.83 -0.92 27.25
C SER A 87 -17.51 0.25 27.98
N ILE A 88 -18.38 0.96 27.27
CA ILE A 88 -19.25 1.98 27.88
C ILE A 88 -20.31 1.39 28.84
N TYR A 89 -20.49 0.07 28.82
CA TYR A 89 -21.46 -0.65 29.66
C TYR A 89 -20.80 -1.30 30.90
N GLY A 90 -19.49 -1.19 31.04
CA GLY A 90 -18.70 -1.86 32.07
C GLY A 90 -17.48 -2.58 31.48
N GLU A 91 -16.82 -3.42 32.27
CA GLU A 91 -15.61 -4.13 31.81
C GLU A 91 -15.87 -4.94 30.54
N LYS A 92 -17.00 -5.66 30.50
CA LYS A 92 -17.41 -6.52 29.39
C LYS A 92 -18.91 -6.43 29.11
N PHE A 93 -19.32 -6.74 27.88
CA PHE A 93 -20.71 -6.94 27.47
C PHE A 93 -20.88 -8.17 26.57
N GLU A 94 -22.13 -8.60 26.41
CA GLU A 94 -22.52 -9.83 25.69
C GLU A 94 -22.27 -9.72 24.17
N ASP A 95 -22.19 -10.88 23.50
CA ASP A 95 -22.25 -10.94 22.04
C ASP A 95 -23.67 -10.62 21.58
N GLU A 96 -23.84 -9.57 20.76
CA GLU A 96 -25.17 -9.09 20.40
C GLU A 96 -25.90 -10.01 19.41
N ASN A 97 -25.23 -10.38 18.30
CA ASN A 97 -25.59 -11.46 17.40
C ASN A 97 -24.39 -11.81 16.50
N PHE A 98 -24.55 -12.81 15.61
CA PHE A 98 -23.55 -13.21 14.62
C PHE A 98 -24.17 -13.31 13.22
N ASP A 99 -25.12 -12.42 12.91
CA ASP A 99 -25.88 -12.48 11.65
C ASP A 99 -24.99 -12.17 10.43
N LEU A 100 -24.00 -11.31 10.62
CA LEU A 100 -23.02 -10.92 9.62
C LEU A 100 -21.77 -11.82 9.68
N LYS A 101 -21.23 -12.16 8.51
CA LYS A 101 -20.04 -12.99 8.35
C LYS A 101 -18.81 -12.16 8.05
N HIS A 102 -17.64 -12.74 8.29
CA HIS A 102 -16.36 -12.15 7.91
C HIS A 102 -15.99 -12.50 6.47
N ASP A 103 -16.85 -12.11 5.52
CA ASP A 103 -16.86 -12.56 4.12
C ASP A 103 -16.07 -11.69 3.15
N ARG A 104 -15.42 -10.61 3.64
CA ARG A 104 -14.60 -9.70 2.84
C ARG A 104 -13.59 -8.95 3.72
N PRO A 105 -12.54 -8.34 3.13
CA PRO A 105 -11.68 -7.42 3.85
C PRO A 105 -12.44 -6.18 4.35
N PHE A 106 -11.82 -5.47 5.28
CA PHE A 106 -12.27 -4.18 5.81
C PHE A 106 -13.53 -4.19 6.68
N LEU A 107 -13.93 -5.36 7.16
CA LEU A 107 -14.96 -5.48 8.18
C LEU A 107 -14.39 -5.14 9.54
N LEU A 108 -15.17 -4.38 10.32
CA LEU A 108 -14.88 -4.02 11.70
C LEU A 108 -15.60 -5.01 12.63
N SER A 109 -14.84 -5.62 13.54
CA SER A 109 -15.35 -6.70 14.39
C SER A 109 -14.73 -6.69 15.80
N MET A 110 -15.49 -7.18 16.78
CA MET A 110 -15.08 -7.14 18.19
C MET A 110 -14.00 -8.18 18.49
N ALA A 111 -12.92 -7.75 19.15
CA ALA A 111 -12.01 -8.70 19.79
C ALA A 111 -12.58 -9.13 21.15
N ASN A 112 -12.44 -10.40 21.48
CA ASN A 112 -12.89 -10.97 22.75
C ASN A 112 -11.94 -12.09 23.23
N SER A 113 -12.15 -12.57 24.45
CA SER A 113 -11.43 -13.69 25.07
C SER A 113 -12.36 -14.89 25.32
N GLY A 114 -13.32 -15.10 24.41
CA GLY A 114 -14.39 -16.09 24.55
C GLY A 114 -15.79 -15.45 24.63
N PRO A 115 -16.86 -16.27 24.69
CA PRO A 115 -18.24 -15.80 24.63
C PRO A 115 -18.56 -14.72 25.65
N ALA A 116 -19.29 -13.68 25.23
CA ALA A 116 -19.76 -12.57 26.06
C ALA A 116 -18.65 -11.80 26.79
N THR A 117 -17.50 -11.62 26.14
CA THR A 117 -16.37 -10.87 26.70
C THR A 117 -15.95 -9.65 25.87
N ASN A 118 -16.92 -9.04 25.17
CA ASN A 118 -16.67 -7.84 24.38
C ASN A 118 -16.34 -6.65 25.29
N GLY A 119 -15.28 -5.90 24.99
CA GLY A 119 -14.85 -4.72 25.74
C GLY A 119 -14.75 -3.50 24.81
N SER A 120 -13.55 -2.96 24.67
CA SER A 120 -13.24 -1.89 23.70
C SER A 120 -12.38 -2.34 22.53
N GLN A 121 -11.74 -3.50 22.63
CA GLN A 121 -10.83 -3.96 21.59
C GLN A 121 -11.61 -4.40 20.35
N PHE A 122 -11.03 -4.07 19.20
CA PHE A 122 -11.62 -4.35 17.89
C PHE A 122 -10.51 -4.75 16.92
N PHE A 123 -10.90 -5.35 15.81
CA PHE A 123 -10.03 -5.54 14.66
C PHE A 123 -10.71 -5.14 13.36
N ILE A 124 -9.90 -4.77 12.38
CA ILE A 124 -10.32 -4.56 10.99
C ILE A 124 -9.72 -5.71 10.17
N THR A 125 -10.56 -6.47 9.48
CA THR A 125 -10.10 -7.57 8.61
C THR A 125 -9.34 -7.03 7.41
N THR A 126 -8.38 -7.79 6.91
CA THR A 126 -7.65 -7.47 5.67
C THR A 126 -7.84 -8.52 4.58
N VAL A 127 -8.53 -9.61 4.90
CA VAL A 127 -8.97 -10.69 4.02
C VAL A 127 -10.28 -11.26 4.57
N GLU A 128 -10.90 -12.20 3.85
CA GLU A 128 -11.98 -13.02 4.39
C GLU A 128 -11.48 -13.86 5.58
N THR A 129 -12.26 -13.93 6.66
CA THR A 129 -11.88 -14.63 7.90
C THR A 129 -13.01 -15.52 8.45
N PRO A 130 -13.55 -16.46 7.66
CA PRO A 130 -14.74 -17.25 8.04
C PRO A 130 -14.55 -18.12 9.30
N HIS A 131 -13.30 -18.37 9.71
CA HIS A 131 -12.99 -19.08 10.95
C HIS A 131 -13.35 -18.27 12.23
N LEU A 132 -13.64 -16.98 12.08
CA LEU A 132 -14.11 -16.06 13.13
C LEU A 132 -15.64 -15.96 13.20
N ASP A 133 -16.37 -16.52 12.22
CA ASP A 133 -17.83 -16.51 12.20
C ASP A 133 -18.41 -17.23 13.42
N GLY A 134 -19.46 -16.64 14.01
CA GLY A 134 -20.09 -17.15 15.23
C GLY A 134 -19.26 -16.98 16.51
N LYS A 135 -18.12 -16.27 16.43
CA LYS A 135 -17.21 -16.03 17.57
C LYS A 135 -16.95 -14.55 17.83
N HIS A 136 -16.99 -13.72 16.80
CA HIS A 136 -16.74 -12.28 16.89
C HIS A 136 -17.88 -11.52 16.22
N VAL A 137 -18.39 -10.50 16.90
CA VAL A 137 -19.50 -9.68 16.40
C VAL A 137 -18.96 -8.72 15.34
N VAL A 138 -19.40 -8.88 14.09
CA VAL A 138 -19.16 -7.90 13.00
C VAL A 138 -20.12 -6.73 13.19
N PHE A 139 -19.61 -5.51 13.22
CA PHE A 139 -20.40 -4.33 13.59
C PHE A 139 -20.14 -3.07 12.76
N GLY A 140 -19.32 -3.16 11.72
CA GLY A 140 -19.13 -2.07 10.78
C GLY A 140 -18.19 -2.44 9.64
N GLU A 141 -17.83 -1.46 8.83
CA GLU A 141 -16.84 -1.59 7.76
C GLU A 141 -16.10 -0.28 7.49
N VAL A 142 -14.92 -0.38 6.90
CA VAL A 142 -14.17 0.79 6.42
C VAL A 142 -14.77 1.26 5.10
N ILE A 143 -15.27 2.49 5.09
CA ILE A 143 -15.82 3.14 3.90
C ILE A 143 -14.80 4.05 3.21
N ASN A 144 -13.71 4.44 3.91
CA ASN A 144 -12.62 5.23 3.34
C ASN A 144 -11.33 5.04 4.13
N GLY A 145 -10.18 5.19 3.48
CA GLY A 145 -8.87 4.93 4.08
C GLY A 145 -8.43 3.45 4.02
N LYS A 146 -9.00 2.65 3.09
CA LYS A 146 -8.59 1.25 2.83
C LYS A 146 -7.07 1.12 2.64
N SER A 147 -6.46 2.06 1.89
CA SER A 147 -5.00 2.04 1.67
C SER A 147 -4.17 2.28 2.92
N LEU A 148 -4.70 3.02 3.89
CA LEU A 148 -4.06 3.23 5.20
C LEU A 148 -4.14 1.96 6.05
N VAL A 149 -5.26 1.23 6.00
CA VAL A 149 -5.38 -0.11 6.59
C VAL A 149 -4.34 -1.07 5.99
N ARG A 150 -4.23 -1.10 4.65
CA ARG A 150 -3.21 -1.89 3.93
C ARG A 150 -1.79 -1.47 4.28
N LYS A 151 -1.55 -0.17 4.48
CA LYS A 151 -0.24 0.34 4.91
C LYS A 151 0.12 -0.18 6.30
N ILE A 152 -0.82 -0.14 7.25
CA ILE A 152 -0.64 -0.67 8.61
C ILE A 152 -0.37 -2.18 8.55
N GLU A 153 -1.19 -2.93 7.80
CA GLU A 153 -1.05 -4.38 7.60
C GLU A 153 0.35 -4.79 7.12
N ASN A 154 0.96 -4.00 6.22
CA ASN A 154 2.26 -4.31 5.61
C ASN A 154 3.45 -3.79 6.40
N MET A 155 3.25 -3.23 7.60
CA MET A 155 4.36 -2.79 8.44
C MET A 155 5.15 -3.98 8.99
N PRO A 156 6.48 -3.84 9.16
CA PRO A 156 7.27 -4.83 9.90
C PRO A 156 6.78 -4.94 11.35
N THR A 157 6.65 -6.17 11.85
CA THR A 157 6.20 -6.45 13.21
C THR A 157 7.25 -7.26 14.00
N GLN A 158 7.18 -7.18 15.32
CA GLN A 158 7.88 -8.02 16.27
C GLN A 158 6.86 -8.64 17.21
N ALA A 159 6.70 -9.98 17.15
CA ALA A 159 5.64 -10.69 17.87
C ALA A 159 4.25 -10.06 17.65
N ASP A 160 3.89 -9.89 16.37
CA ASP A 160 2.69 -9.22 15.86
C ASP A 160 2.55 -7.73 16.19
N LYS A 161 3.35 -7.15 17.09
CA LYS A 161 3.33 -5.71 17.35
C LYS A 161 4.08 -4.94 16.26
N PRO A 162 3.52 -3.89 15.64
CA PRO A 162 4.26 -3.01 14.73
C PRO A 162 5.56 -2.45 15.35
N ILE A 163 6.66 -2.45 14.59
CA ILE A 163 7.96 -1.90 15.07
C ILE A 163 7.86 -0.39 15.31
N LYS A 164 7.12 0.33 14.45
CA LYS A 164 6.77 1.72 14.69
C LYS A 164 5.35 1.76 15.23
N ASP A 165 5.13 2.52 16.29
CA ASP A 165 3.79 2.65 16.88
C ASP A 165 2.82 3.23 15.86
N VAL A 166 1.63 2.61 15.80
CA VAL A 166 0.48 3.04 14.99
C VAL A 166 -0.57 3.54 15.96
N VAL A 167 -0.71 4.86 16.06
CA VAL A 167 -1.52 5.54 17.07
C VAL A 167 -2.78 6.09 16.41
N ILE A 168 -3.92 5.93 17.08
CA ILE A 168 -5.15 6.67 16.79
C ILE A 168 -4.99 8.07 17.38
N ALA A 169 -4.43 9.00 16.61
CA ALA A 169 -4.10 10.35 17.07
C ALA A 169 -5.32 11.19 17.41
N ASP A 170 -6.42 10.98 16.68
CA ASP A 170 -7.73 11.57 16.95
C ASP A 170 -8.84 10.64 16.46
N CYS A 171 -10.04 10.78 17.03
CA CYS A 171 -11.20 10.01 16.62
C CYS A 171 -12.49 10.75 16.96
N GLY A 172 -13.58 10.40 16.30
CA GLY A 172 -14.87 11.03 16.54
C GLY A 172 -15.97 10.51 15.63
N GLU A 173 -17.15 11.12 15.76
CA GLU A 173 -18.33 10.85 14.94
C GLU A 173 -18.46 11.92 13.86
N LEU A 174 -18.65 11.50 12.60
CA LEU A 174 -18.82 12.37 11.44
C LEU A 174 -20.26 12.86 11.37
N LYS A 175 -20.45 14.18 11.13
CA LYS A 175 -21.77 14.83 11.05
C LYS A 175 -21.82 15.81 9.89
N GLY A 176 -23.03 16.12 9.41
CA GLY A 176 -23.23 17.11 8.35
C GLY A 176 -22.45 16.76 7.07
N GLU A 177 -21.75 17.73 6.50
CA GLU A 177 -20.98 17.52 5.25
C GLU A 177 -19.89 16.45 5.37
N GLU A 178 -19.28 16.28 6.54
CA GLU A 178 -18.26 15.23 6.74
C GLU A 178 -18.88 13.82 6.68
N TYR A 179 -20.12 13.68 7.14
CA TYR A 179 -20.87 12.43 7.05
C TYR A 179 -21.21 12.09 5.59
N GLU A 180 -21.74 13.06 4.85
CA GLU A 180 -22.16 12.91 3.44
C GLU A 180 -20.99 12.64 2.47
N ASN A 181 -19.77 12.97 2.88
CA ASN A 181 -18.57 12.76 2.08
C ASN A 181 -17.63 11.70 2.66
N ALA A 182 -18.05 10.97 3.70
CA ALA A 182 -17.20 10.03 4.42
C ALA A 182 -16.68 8.88 3.55
N ASP A 183 -17.49 8.41 2.60
CA ASP A 183 -17.20 7.37 1.62
C ASP A 183 -16.46 7.88 0.38
N LYS A 184 -16.36 9.21 0.20
CA LYS A 184 -15.65 9.79 -0.93
C LYS A 184 -14.15 9.81 -0.65
N LYS A 185 -13.42 8.98 -1.37
CA LYS A 185 -11.96 9.00 -1.34
C LYS A 185 -11.45 10.40 -1.67
N ALA A 186 -10.65 10.98 -0.77
CA ALA A 186 -9.92 12.20 -1.08
C ALA A 186 -8.93 11.88 -2.21
N VAL A 187 -9.12 12.52 -3.37
CA VAL A 187 -8.13 12.46 -4.44
C VAL A 187 -6.82 13.01 -3.92
N ASP A 188 -5.73 12.30 -4.20
CA ASP A 188 -4.42 12.77 -3.78
C ASP A 188 -4.00 14.03 -4.56
N ALA A 189 -2.83 14.58 -4.27
CA ALA A 189 -2.32 15.78 -4.96
C ALA A 189 -2.19 15.64 -6.49
N THR A 190 -2.32 14.43 -7.03
CA THR A 190 -2.32 14.18 -8.48
C THR A 190 -3.72 14.08 -9.08
N GLY A 191 -4.78 14.04 -8.26
CA GLY A 191 -6.15 13.82 -8.71
C GLY A 191 -6.49 12.35 -8.94
N ASP A 192 -5.74 11.40 -8.38
CA ASP A 192 -5.96 9.96 -8.57
C ASP A 192 -7.19 9.44 -7.79
N PRO A 193 -8.25 8.97 -8.48
CA PRO A 193 -9.47 8.48 -7.83
C PRO A 193 -9.42 6.98 -7.49
N TYR A 194 -8.41 6.24 -7.95
CA TYR A 194 -8.41 4.77 -7.94
C TYR A 194 -7.95 4.21 -6.59
N GLU A 195 -8.33 2.97 -6.27
CA GLU A 195 -7.82 2.29 -5.08
C GLU A 195 -6.33 1.95 -5.16
N ASP A 196 -5.60 2.04 -4.05
CA ASP A 196 -4.15 1.82 -4.09
C ASP A 196 -3.78 0.36 -4.36
N TYR A 197 -4.69 -0.55 -4.00
CA TYR A 197 -4.64 -1.98 -4.23
C TYR A 197 -5.85 -2.39 -5.08
N PRO A 198 -5.64 -3.00 -6.25
CA PRO A 198 -6.72 -3.33 -7.18
C PRO A 198 -7.74 -4.34 -6.61
N ALA A 199 -7.31 -5.26 -5.76
CA ALA A 199 -8.18 -6.22 -5.08
C ALA A 199 -9.22 -5.56 -4.15
N ASP A 200 -9.02 -4.28 -3.81
CA ASP A 200 -9.92 -3.51 -2.94
C ASP A 200 -10.93 -2.66 -3.75
N HIS A 201 -10.94 -2.82 -5.09
CA HIS A 201 -11.85 -2.13 -6.00
C HIS A 201 -13.27 -2.70 -5.88
N ASP A 202 -14.27 -1.82 -5.71
CA ASP A 202 -15.63 -2.23 -5.34
C ASP A 202 -16.36 -3.03 -6.43
N SER A 203 -15.96 -2.86 -7.69
CA SER A 203 -16.48 -3.65 -8.81
C SER A 203 -15.45 -4.64 -9.33
N GLU A 204 -15.93 -5.75 -9.88
CA GLU A 204 -15.10 -6.73 -10.59
C GLU A 204 -14.19 -6.01 -11.59
N LEU A 205 -12.89 -6.25 -11.44
CA LEU A 205 -11.87 -5.62 -12.26
C LEU A 205 -11.66 -6.47 -13.52
N THR A 206 -12.03 -5.93 -14.67
CA THR A 206 -11.88 -6.57 -15.99
C THR A 206 -10.58 -6.13 -16.67
N ALA A 207 -10.10 -6.87 -17.67
CA ALA A 207 -8.88 -6.49 -18.39
C ALA A 207 -9.00 -5.10 -19.06
N PRO A 208 -10.12 -4.73 -19.72
CA PRO A 208 -10.29 -3.38 -20.27
C PRO A 208 -10.23 -2.28 -19.21
N SER A 209 -10.90 -2.47 -18.07
CA SER A 209 -10.91 -1.47 -17.00
C SER A 209 -9.55 -1.36 -16.31
N ALA A 210 -8.87 -2.48 -16.04
CA ALA A 210 -7.50 -2.49 -15.52
C ALA A 210 -6.53 -1.76 -16.45
N TYR A 211 -6.64 -1.98 -17.76
CA TYR A 211 -5.83 -1.29 -18.77
C TYR A 211 -6.12 0.23 -18.80
N GLU A 212 -7.38 0.64 -18.75
CA GLU A 212 -7.77 2.05 -18.71
C GLU A 212 -7.21 2.75 -17.47
N ILE A 213 -7.40 2.14 -16.29
CA ILE A 213 -6.91 2.65 -15.01
C ILE A 213 -5.38 2.77 -15.03
N ALA A 214 -4.68 1.71 -15.45
CA ALA A 214 -3.22 1.71 -15.54
C ALA A 214 -2.70 2.78 -16.52
N THR A 215 -3.43 3.05 -17.61
CA THR A 215 -3.10 4.10 -18.57
C THR A 215 -3.23 5.49 -17.95
N LYS A 216 -4.33 5.78 -17.25
CA LYS A 216 -4.52 7.05 -16.53
C LYS A 216 -3.48 7.23 -15.42
N LEU A 217 -3.19 6.19 -14.65
CA LEU A 217 -2.14 6.21 -13.62
C LEU A 217 -0.75 6.48 -14.21
N LYS A 218 -0.43 5.92 -15.39
CA LYS A 218 0.80 6.26 -16.12
C LYS A 218 0.84 7.75 -16.46
N GLU A 219 -0.26 8.33 -16.92
CA GLU A 219 -0.34 9.77 -17.24
C GLU A 219 -0.14 10.65 -16.01
N LEU A 220 -0.78 10.30 -14.89
CA LEU A 220 -0.55 10.96 -13.60
C LEU A 220 0.92 10.85 -13.17
N GLY A 221 1.52 9.66 -13.32
CA GLY A 221 2.95 9.45 -13.03
C GLY A 221 3.87 10.30 -13.90
N ASN A 222 3.56 10.43 -15.19
CA ASN A 222 4.29 11.31 -16.12
C ASN A 222 4.19 12.77 -15.69
N THR A 223 2.99 13.22 -15.33
CA THR A 223 2.73 14.61 -14.88
C THR A 223 3.49 14.91 -13.60
N ALA A 224 3.41 14.04 -12.60
CA ALA A 224 4.15 14.18 -11.34
C ALA A 224 5.67 14.23 -11.58
N PHE A 225 6.19 13.34 -12.43
CA PHE A 225 7.61 13.33 -12.77
C PHE A 225 8.05 14.63 -13.48
N LYS A 226 7.26 15.15 -14.42
CA LYS A 226 7.53 16.44 -15.08
C LYS A 226 7.49 17.62 -14.11
N ALA A 227 6.68 17.54 -13.07
CA ALA A 227 6.63 18.51 -11.97
C ALA A 227 7.78 18.36 -10.95
N GLY A 228 8.75 17.46 -11.19
CA GLY A 228 9.88 17.20 -10.28
C GLY A 228 9.53 16.27 -9.11
N GLN A 229 8.28 15.81 -8.99
CA GLN A 229 7.81 14.92 -7.93
C GLN A 229 8.16 13.47 -8.25
N THR A 230 9.46 13.17 -8.28
CA THR A 230 10.00 11.87 -8.73
C THR A 230 9.45 10.69 -7.94
N TYR A 231 9.32 10.83 -6.62
CA TYR A 231 8.75 9.78 -5.76
C TYR A 231 7.28 9.50 -6.09
N VAL A 232 6.47 10.55 -6.20
CA VAL A 232 5.04 10.45 -6.56
C VAL A 232 4.88 9.79 -7.93
N GLY A 233 5.67 10.21 -8.92
CA GLY A 233 5.66 9.61 -10.25
C GLY A 233 5.94 8.11 -10.23
N LEU A 234 6.88 7.67 -9.37
CA LEU A 234 7.22 6.26 -9.22
C LEU A 234 6.07 5.48 -8.57
N GLU A 235 5.47 6.00 -7.50
CA GLU A 235 4.33 5.36 -6.83
C GLU A 235 3.15 5.16 -7.80
N LYS A 236 2.90 6.10 -8.71
CA LYS A 236 1.87 5.94 -9.75
C LYS A 236 2.18 4.85 -10.75
N TYR A 237 3.43 4.73 -11.21
CA TYR A 237 3.80 3.62 -12.10
C TYR A 237 3.69 2.27 -11.41
N GLN A 238 4.10 2.17 -10.15
CA GLN A 238 3.97 0.95 -9.36
C GLN A 238 2.49 0.60 -9.13
N LYS A 239 1.63 1.60 -8.88
CA LYS A 239 0.18 1.39 -8.79
C LYS A 239 -0.42 0.90 -10.09
N ALA A 240 -0.06 1.49 -11.22
CA ALA A 240 -0.50 1.03 -12.54
C ALA A 240 -0.09 -0.44 -12.80
N LEU A 241 1.13 -0.82 -12.41
CA LEU A 241 1.59 -2.21 -12.50
C LEU A 241 0.79 -3.15 -11.61
N ARG A 242 0.38 -2.73 -10.40
CA ARG A 242 -0.51 -3.54 -9.55
C ARG A 242 -1.82 -3.83 -10.26
N TYR A 243 -2.47 -2.82 -10.85
CA TYR A 243 -3.72 -3.00 -11.62
C TYR A 243 -3.56 -3.99 -12.77
N LEU A 244 -2.48 -3.89 -13.54
CA LEU A 244 -2.20 -4.87 -14.59
C LEU A 244 -1.89 -6.26 -14.02
N ASN A 245 -1.20 -6.37 -12.89
CA ASN A 245 -0.88 -7.68 -12.30
C ASN A 245 -2.11 -8.40 -11.74
N GLU A 246 -3.12 -7.67 -11.27
CA GLU A 246 -4.40 -8.23 -10.81
C GLU A 246 -5.14 -8.94 -11.96
N VAL A 247 -5.11 -8.34 -13.15
CA VAL A 247 -5.71 -8.91 -14.36
C VAL A 247 -4.61 -9.14 -15.40
N PRO A 248 -3.88 -10.27 -15.31
CA PRO A 248 -2.64 -10.43 -16.05
C PRO A 248 -2.82 -10.46 -17.57
N ASN A 249 -3.93 -11.02 -18.02
CA ASN A 249 -4.24 -11.28 -19.43
C ASN A 249 -5.65 -10.77 -19.77
N ALA A 250 -5.89 -10.54 -21.06
CA ALA A 250 -7.23 -10.33 -21.58
C ALA A 250 -7.91 -11.68 -21.83
N ASP A 251 -9.24 -11.70 -21.81
CA ASP A 251 -10.04 -12.88 -22.12
C ASP A 251 -10.40 -12.95 -23.62
N ASP A 252 -10.84 -14.11 -24.10
CA ASP A 252 -11.27 -14.33 -25.51
C ASP A 252 -12.41 -13.38 -25.97
N LYS A 253 -13.15 -12.82 -25.01
CA LYS A 253 -14.28 -11.89 -25.25
C LYS A 253 -13.83 -10.43 -25.37
N ASP A 254 -12.61 -10.13 -24.94
CA ASP A 254 -12.06 -8.77 -24.96
C ASP A 254 -11.58 -8.38 -26.38
N PRO A 255 -11.35 -7.08 -26.62
CA PRO A 255 -10.75 -6.63 -27.89
C PRO A 255 -9.42 -7.34 -28.17
N LYS A 256 -9.23 -7.83 -29.41
CA LYS A 256 -8.06 -8.64 -29.80
C LYS A 256 -6.73 -7.94 -29.58
N GLU A 257 -6.71 -6.61 -29.67
CA GLU A 257 -5.51 -5.79 -29.51
C GLU A 257 -5.16 -5.55 -28.03
N LEU A 258 -6.10 -5.78 -27.11
CA LEU A 258 -5.96 -5.43 -25.70
C LEU A 258 -4.79 -6.14 -25.03
N GLU A 259 -4.62 -7.43 -25.28
CA GLU A 259 -3.52 -8.18 -24.66
C GLU A 259 -2.15 -7.61 -25.05
N GLY A 260 -1.97 -7.27 -26.33
CA GLY A 260 -0.76 -6.61 -26.84
C GLY A 260 -0.56 -5.23 -26.21
N GLN A 261 -1.64 -4.44 -26.09
CA GLN A 261 -1.62 -3.14 -25.45
C GLN A 261 -1.23 -3.22 -23.96
N MET A 262 -1.75 -4.20 -23.22
CA MET A 262 -1.39 -4.44 -21.82
C MET A 262 0.08 -4.80 -21.68
N LYS A 263 0.61 -5.68 -22.55
CA LYS A 263 2.04 -6.05 -22.57
C LYS A 263 2.93 -4.82 -22.85
N ALA A 264 2.58 -4.02 -23.86
CA ALA A 264 3.28 -2.77 -24.17
C ALA A 264 3.23 -1.76 -23.00
N LEU A 265 2.11 -1.68 -22.30
CA LEU A 265 1.95 -0.82 -21.14
C LEU A 265 2.81 -1.30 -19.95
N ARG A 266 2.84 -2.60 -19.65
CA ARG A 266 3.73 -3.18 -18.62
C ARG A 266 5.20 -2.85 -18.89
N PHE A 267 5.65 -3.08 -20.13
CA PHE A 267 7.02 -2.75 -20.54
C PHE A 267 7.33 -1.28 -20.25
N THR A 268 6.44 -0.38 -20.67
CA THR A 268 6.60 1.07 -20.48
C THR A 268 6.68 1.44 -19.01
N LEU A 269 5.78 0.89 -18.20
CA LEU A 269 5.71 1.16 -16.75
C LEU A 269 6.94 0.65 -16.00
N HIS A 270 7.41 -0.57 -16.30
CA HIS A 270 8.65 -1.10 -15.71
C HIS A 270 9.87 -0.27 -16.10
N SER A 271 9.98 0.06 -17.39
CA SER A 271 11.08 0.88 -17.89
C SER A 271 11.08 2.26 -17.23
N ASN A 272 9.92 2.93 -17.13
CA ASN A 272 9.81 4.23 -16.49
C ASN A 272 10.04 4.15 -14.97
N SER A 273 9.56 3.10 -14.31
CA SER A 273 9.85 2.87 -12.89
C SER A 273 11.35 2.77 -12.63
N ALA A 274 12.09 2.05 -13.49
CA ALA A 274 13.55 1.94 -13.38
C ALA A 274 14.26 3.29 -13.49
N LEU A 275 13.83 4.15 -14.43
CA LEU A 275 14.36 5.51 -14.56
C LEU A 275 14.20 6.31 -13.26
N LEU A 276 13.01 6.27 -12.66
CA LEU A 276 12.70 7.04 -11.45
C LEU A 276 13.38 6.45 -10.22
N ALA A 277 13.46 5.12 -10.10
CA ALA A 277 14.27 4.45 -9.07
C ALA A 277 15.73 4.89 -9.11
N ASN A 278 16.34 4.93 -10.30
CA ASN A 278 17.72 5.40 -10.48
C ASN A 278 17.89 6.85 -10.02
N LYS A 279 16.95 7.74 -10.36
CA LYS A 279 16.98 9.13 -9.87
C LYS A 279 16.89 9.23 -8.35
N LEU A 280 16.17 8.31 -7.72
CA LEU A 280 16.03 8.20 -6.26
C LEU A 280 17.16 7.38 -5.62
N LYS A 281 18.16 6.93 -6.38
CA LYS A 281 19.25 6.06 -5.92
C LYS A 281 18.78 4.72 -5.34
N ARG A 282 17.58 4.26 -5.72
CA ARG A 282 17.03 2.93 -5.41
C ARG A 282 17.59 1.93 -6.42
N TRP A 283 18.89 1.70 -6.39
CA TRP A 283 19.60 0.99 -7.45
C TRP A 283 19.13 -0.46 -7.63
N GLN A 284 18.83 -1.16 -6.53
CA GLN A 284 18.32 -2.52 -6.61
C GLN A 284 16.98 -2.56 -7.36
N ASP A 285 16.05 -1.65 -7.03
CA ASP A 285 14.76 -1.55 -7.71
C ASP A 285 14.93 -1.15 -9.18
N GLY A 286 15.83 -0.21 -9.47
CA GLY A 286 16.16 0.21 -10.83
C GLY A 286 16.65 -0.95 -11.69
N LYS A 287 17.55 -1.78 -11.15
CA LYS A 287 18.07 -2.99 -11.81
C LYS A 287 16.95 -4.02 -12.03
N THR A 288 16.16 -4.31 -11.00
CA THR A 288 15.07 -5.29 -11.04
C THR A 288 14.01 -4.90 -12.06
N TRP A 289 13.48 -3.68 -12.00
CA TRP A 289 12.39 -3.25 -12.90
C TRP A 289 12.84 -3.07 -14.35
N ALA A 290 14.09 -2.62 -14.58
CA ALA A 290 14.63 -2.62 -15.94
C ALA A 290 14.80 -4.05 -16.48
N GLY A 291 15.13 -5.01 -15.61
CA GLY A 291 15.14 -6.44 -15.93
C GLY A 291 13.77 -6.92 -16.41
N TYR A 292 12.71 -6.66 -15.63
CA TYR A 292 11.34 -7.03 -16.01
C TYR A 292 10.89 -6.40 -17.33
N ALA A 293 11.27 -5.14 -17.60
CA ALA A 293 11.01 -4.53 -18.91
C ALA A 293 11.70 -5.31 -20.04
N LEU A 294 12.96 -5.70 -19.87
CA LEU A 294 13.70 -6.45 -20.90
C LEU A 294 13.16 -7.87 -21.10
N GLU A 295 12.78 -8.55 -20.03
CA GLU A 295 12.17 -9.90 -20.08
C GLU A 295 10.84 -9.91 -20.85
N THR A 296 10.10 -8.80 -20.81
CA THR A 296 8.79 -8.66 -21.47
C THR A 296 8.87 -7.93 -22.82
N ALA A 297 10.05 -7.50 -23.26
CA ALA A 297 10.22 -6.63 -24.42
C ALA A 297 9.74 -7.26 -25.74
N ASP A 298 9.98 -8.56 -25.95
CA ASP A 298 9.54 -9.27 -27.15
C ASP A 298 8.02 -9.43 -27.17
N ALA A 299 7.43 -9.85 -26.04
CA ALA A 299 5.99 -9.98 -25.90
C ALA A 299 5.25 -8.63 -26.02
N ALA A 300 5.94 -7.52 -25.71
CA ALA A 300 5.45 -6.17 -25.83
C ALA A 300 5.65 -5.53 -27.21
N ASP A 301 6.27 -6.24 -28.17
CA ASP A 301 6.72 -5.69 -29.45
C ASP A 301 7.48 -4.36 -29.29
N ALA A 302 8.33 -4.30 -28.26
CA ALA A 302 9.03 -3.07 -27.90
C ALA A 302 10.03 -2.67 -28.99
N LYS A 303 10.04 -1.39 -29.37
CA LYS A 303 10.99 -0.86 -30.36
C LYS A 303 12.42 -0.90 -29.83
N ASP A 304 13.40 -1.06 -30.72
CA ASP A 304 14.83 -1.09 -30.38
C ASP A 304 15.27 0.13 -29.56
N ALA A 305 14.76 1.32 -29.89
CA ALA A 305 15.06 2.54 -29.14
C ALA A 305 14.56 2.47 -27.68
N ASP A 306 13.45 1.79 -27.41
CA ASP A 306 12.90 1.66 -26.07
C ASP A 306 13.57 0.52 -25.29
N ARG A 307 13.94 -0.57 -25.98
CA ARG A 307 14.80 -1.64 -25.45
C ARG A 307 16.16 -1.09 -25.05
N ALA A 308 16.78 -0.25 -25.88
CA ALA A 308 18.05 0.41 -25.59
C ALA A 308 17.97 1.27 -24.32
N LYS A 309 16.87 2.01 -24.13
CA LYS A 309 16.63 2.75 -22.87
C LYS A 309 16.54 1.83 -21.66
N ALA A 310 15.87 0.68 -21.78
CA ALA A 310 15.75 -0.27 -20.67
C ALA A 310 17.11 -0.86 -20.27
N TYR A 311 17.92 -1.29 -21.25
CA TYR A 311 19.31 -1.71 -21.02
C TYR A 311 20.15 -0.61 -20.36
N TYR A 312 20.10 0.62 -20.90
CA TYR A 312 20.82 1.76 -20.33
C TYR A 312 20.39 2.04 -18.88
N ARG A 313 19.09 1.99 -18.58
CA ARG A 313 18.56 2.17 -17.22
C ARG A 313 19.05 1.06 -16.28
N ARG A 314 19.11 -0.20 -16.73
CA ARG A 314 19.66 -1.30 -15.94
C ARG A 314 21.15 -1.13 -15.67
N ALA A 315 21.91 -0.69 -16.67
CA ALA A 315 23.34 -0.40 -16.52
C ALA A 315 23.62 0.71 -15.50
N VAL A 316 22.87 1.82 -15.55
CA VAL A 316 23.01 2.90 -14.54
C VAL A 316 22.78 2.38 -13.13
N ALA A 317 21.79 1.49 -12.95
CA ALA A 317 21.50 0.87 -11.67
C ALA A 317 22.65 -0.05 -11.20
N GLN A 318 23.18 -0.88 -12.10
CA GLN A 318 24.33 -1.77 -11.84
C GLN A 318 25.58 -0.99 -11.45
N VAL A 319 25.87 0.15 -12.08
CA VAL A 319 26.96 1.04 -11.65
C VAL A 319 26.72 1.57 -10.23
N GLY A 320 25.47 1.94 -9.90
CA GLY A 320 25.10 2.33 -8.54
C GLY A 320 25.30 1.22 -7.50
N LEU A 321 25.23 -0.05 -7.93
CA LEU A 321 25.48 -1.25 -7.12
C LEU A 321 26.95 -1.71 -7.14
N LYS A 322 27.84 -1.03 -7.88
CA LYS A 322 29.23 -1.44 -8.11
C LYS A 322 29.36 -2.79 -8.83
N GLU A 323 28.51 -2.98 -9.84
CA GLU A 323 28.50 -4.14 -10.73
C GLU A 323 28.94 -3.70 -12.15
N GLU A 324 30.10 -3.05 -12.26
CA GLU A 324 30.52 -2.36 -13.48
C GLU A 324 30.66 -3.28 -14.70
N ASP A 325 31.10 -4.53 -14.52
CA ASP A 325 31.21 -5.51 -15.61
C ASP A 325 29.84 -5.86 -16.21
N ALA A 326 28.80 -5.96 -15.37
CA ALA A 326 27.44 -6.17 -15.82
C ALA A 326 26.91 -4.93 -16.56
N ALA A 327 27.23 -3.74 -16.04
CA ALA A 327 26.86 -2.48 -16.66
C ALA A 327 27.44 -2.32 -18.06
N ILE A 328 28.70 -2.72 -18.29
CA ILE A 328 29.30 -2.68 -19.63
C ILE A 328 28.54 -3.58 -20.61
N LYS A 329 28.17 -4.81 -20.20
CA LYS A 329 27.42 -5.73 -21.07
C LYS A 329 26.07 -5.12 -21.47
N ASP A 330 25.36 -4.51 -20.53
CA ASP A 330 24.08 -3.87 -20.81
C ASP A 330 24.23 -2.62 -21.69
N LEU A 331 25.26 -1.80 -21.46
CA LEU A 331 25.52 -0.63 -22.32
C LEU A 331 25.91 -1.04 -23.74
N GLU A 332 26.69 -2.10 -23.92
CA GLU A 332 27.02 -2.64 -25.23
C GLU A 332 25.79 -3.21 -25.94
N ALA A 333 24.89 -3.88 -25.22
CA ALA A 333 23.60 -4.30 -25.75
C ALA A 333 22.73 -3.10 -26.16
N ALA A 334 22.69 -2.05 -25.34
CA ALA A 334 21.99 -0.81 -25.67
C ALA A 334 22.56 -0.13 -26.91
N LEU A 335 23.89 -0.07 -27.06
CA LEU A 335 24.56 0.55 -28.20
C LEU A 335 24.30 -0.21 -29.51
N LYS A 336 24.19 -1.55 -29.46
CA LYS A 336 23.82 -2.36 -30.63
C LYS A 336 22.42 -2.01 -31.14
N LEU A 337 21.48 -1.74 -30.23
CA LEU A 337 20.10 -1.38 -30.54
C LEU A 337 19.93 0.09 -30.90
N SER A 338 20.85 0.96 -30.45
CA SER A 338 20.87 2.38 -30.81
C SER A 338 22.29 2.83 -31.22
N PRO A 339 22.75 2.45 -32.42
CA PRO A 339 24.08 2.82 -32.89
C PRO A 339 24.22 4.34 -33.00
N GLY A 340 25.32 4.89 -32.46
CA GLY A 340 25.61 6.32 -32.51
C GLY A 340 24.99 7.15 -31.39
N ASP A 341 24.31 6.54 -30.41
CA ASP A 341 23.86 7.25 -29.21
C ASP A 341 25.07 7.69 -28.37
N ALA A 342 25.27 9.01 -28.30
CA ALA A 342 26.38 9.61 -27.58
C ALA A 342 26.26 9.41 -26.06
N ALA A 343 25.05 9.34 -25.50
CA ALA A 343 24.86 9.14 -24.07
C ALA A 343 25.31 7.74 -23.65
N ILE A 344 24.99 6.71 -24.44
CA ILE A 344 25.44 5.33 -24.20
C ILE A 344 26.97 5.24 -24.34
N SER A 345 27.51 5.80 -25.42
CA SER A 345 28.96 5.77 -25.69
C SER A 345 29.78 6.47 -24.59
N ASN A 346 29.31 7.63 -24.14
CA ASN A 346 29.95 8.38 -23.05
C ASN A 346 29.87 7.62 -21.72
N GLU A 347 28.74 6.96 -21.45
CA GLU A 347 28.57 6.16 -20.25
C GLU A 347 29.48 4.93 -20.23
N ILE A 348 29.66 4.25 -21.38
CA ILE A 348 30.65 3.15 -21.51
C ILE A 348 32.05 3.65 -21.17
N ALA A 349 32.45 4.79 -21.74
CA ALA A 349 33.77 5.37 -21.47
C ALA A 349 33.94 5.70 -19.98
N ARG A 350 32.89 6.26 -19.34
CA ARG A 350 32.86 6.55 -17.90
C ARG A 350 33.04 5.28 -17.06
N VAL A 351 32.29 4.23 -17.34
CA VAL A 351 32.33 2.97 -16.57
C VAL A 351 33.68 2.25 -16.77
N LYS A 352 34.22 2.22 -18.00
CA LYS A 352 35.56 1.65 -18.25
C LYS A 352 36.65 2.38 -17.46
N LYS A 353 36.54 3.70 -17.31
CA LYS A 353 37.47 4.47 -16.47
C LYS A 353 37.37 4.07 -14.99
N ILE A 354 36.16 3.87 -14.47
CA ILE A 354 35.94 3.41 -13.08
C ILE A 354 36.63 2.06 -12.85
N ILE A 355 36.43 1.10 -13.76
CA ILE A 355 37.06 -0.24 -13.68
C ILE A 355 38.59 -0.10 -13.68
N ALA A 356 39.16 0.65 -14.64
CA ALA A 356 40.60 0.83 -14.75
C ALA A 356 41.23 1.50 -13.50
N GLU A 357 40.53 2.46 -12.88
CA GLU A 357 40.96 3.08 -11.63
C GLU A 357 40.90 2.12 -10.45
N ALA A 358 39.87 1.26 -10.37
CA ALA A 358 39.76 0.23 -9.35
C ALA A 358 40.89 -0.81 -9.46
N ASP A 359 41.16 -1.30 -10.67
CA ASP A 359 42.26 -2.23 -10.94
C ASP A 359 43.62 -1.65 -10.56
N LYS A 360 43.85 -0.37 -10.88
CA LYS A 360 45.08 0.33 -10.51
C LYS A 360 45.25 0.37 -9.00
N LYS A 361 44.19 0.73 -8.26
CA LYS A 361 44.21 0.76 -6.78
C LYS A 361 44.44 -0.62 -6.17
N GLN A 362 43.82 -1.67 -6.72
CA GLN A 362 44.03 -3.04 -6.25
C GLN A 362 45.49 -3.49 -6.47
N LYS A 363 46.06 -3.21 -7.65
CA LYS A 363 47.47 -3.51 -7.96
C LYS A 363 48.44 -2.76 -7.04
N GLU A 364 48.17 -1.48 -6.75
CA GLU A 364 48.97 -0.68 -5.81
C GLU A 364 48.88 -1.21 -4.37
N ALA A 365 47.68 -1.58 -3.91
CA ALA A 365 47.48 -2.16 -2.59
C ALA A 365 48.19 -3.52 -2.44
N ALA A 366 48.08 -4.39 -3.44
CA ALA A 366 48.79 -5.68 -3.47
C ALA A 366 50.32 -5.47 -3.40
N ARG A 367 50.87 -4.54 -4.19
CA ARG A 367 52.31 -4.21 -4.15
C ARG A 367 52.79 -3.78 -2.77
N LYS A 368 51.99 -3.00 -2.03
CA LYS A 368 52.32 -2.57 -0.66
C LYS A 368 52.21 -3.69 0.38
N PHE A 369 51.43 -4.73 0.12
CA PHE A 369 51.25 -5.86 1.03
C PHE A 369 52.38 -6.89 0.89
N PHE A 370 52.99 -6.96 -0.29
CA PHE A 370 54.11 -7.86 -0.60
C PHE A 370 55.49 -7.16 -0.60
N SER A 371 55.54 -5.88 -0.25
CA SER A 371 56.76 -5.09 0.02
C SER A 371 56.93 -4.89 1.51
#